data_AF-A0A496U4Y5-F1
#
_entry.id   AF-A0A496U4Y5-F1
#
_cell.length_a   1.000
_cell.length_b   1.000
_cell.length_c   1.000
_cell.angle_alpha   90.00
_cell.angle_beta   90.00
_cell.angle_gamma   90.00
#
_symmetry.space_group_name_H-M   'P 1'
#
loop_
_entity.id
_entity.type
_entity.pdbx_description
1 polymer ?
#
loop_
_entity_poly.entity_id
_entity_poly.type
_entity_poly.pdbx_seq_one_letter_code
_entity_poly.pdbx_strand_id
1 'polypeptide(L)' 'TGEKEVVGKETHKDRERGKCTYPSVIGLERSKEEALNLINKAKQEIEKTFGQKGEVLKAISDYIYTRIK' A
#
# COMPACT_ATOMS: atom_id res chain seq x y z
N THR A 1 -14.64 0.18 -6.30
CA THR A 1 -14.96 1.62 -6.42
C THR A 1 -14.58 2.24 -5.10
N GLY A 2 -13.41 2.89 -5.02
CA GLY A 2 -12.98 3.56 -3.78
C GLY A 2 -13.70 4.90 -3.70
N GLU A 3 -14.53 5.07 -2.67
CA GLU A 3 -15.36 6.25 -2.50
C GLU A 3 -14.52 7.44 -2.02
N LYS A 4 -14.84 8.58 -2.62
CA LYS A 4 -14.16 9.88 -2.53
C LYS A 4 -14.12 10.52 -1.13
N GLU A 5 -14.68 9.88 -0.11
CA GLU A 5 -14.94 10.53 1.18
C GLU A 5 -13.85 10.31 2.24
N VAL A 6 -12.99 9.30 2.10
CA VAL A 6 -12.00 8.96 3.15
C VAL A 6 -10.70 9.76 3.00
N VAL A 7 -10.46 10.36 1.84
CA VAL A 7 -9.21 11.07 1.51
C VAL A 7 -9.58 12.51 1.22
N GLY A 8 -9.37 13.43 2.16
CA GLY A 8 -9.65 14.88 2.02
C GLY A 8 -8.85 15.63 0.93
N LYS A 9 -8.51 14.98 -0.18
CA LYS A 9 -7.94 15.52 -1.41
C LYS A 9 -8.57 14.85 -2.63
N GLU A 10 -8.96 15.68 -3.59
CA GLU A 10 -9.62 15.36 -4.85
C GLU A 10 -9.15 14.04 -5.51
N THR A 11 -9.94 12.98 -5.34
CA THR A 11 -9.62 11.61 -5.80
C THR A 11 -9.76 11.39 -7.32
N HIS A 12 -9.52 12.41 -8.15
CA HIS A 12 -9.63 12.33 -9.61
C HIS A 12 -8.46 12.94 -10.39
N LYS A 13 -7.39 13.41 -9.74
CA LYS A 13 -6.27 14.06 -10.46
C LYS A 13 -5.18 13.14 -11.01
N ASP A 14 -5.20 11.84 -10.69
CA ASP A 14 -4.17 10.91 -11.21
C ASP A 14 -4.52 10.31 -12.58
N ARG A 15 -5.81 10.27 -12.95
CA ARG A 15 -6.22 9.75 -14.28
C ARG A 15 -6.01 10.77 -15.40
N GLU A 16 -6.05 12.07 -15.10
CA GLU A 16 -5.93 13.15 -16.08
C GLU A 16 -4.49 13.60 -16.35
N ARG A 17 -3.49 13.17 -15.56
CA ARG A 17 -2.11 13.70 -15.64
C ARG A 17 -1.06 12.77 -16.24
N GLY A 18 -1.45 11.64 -16.85
CA GLY A 18 -0.50 10.75 -17.52
C GLY A 18 0.65 10.28 -16.62
N LYS A 19 0.40 10.15 -15.31
CA LYS A 19 1.41 9.67 -14.36
C LYS A 19 1.50 8.16 -14.47
N CYS A 20 2.71 7.63 -14.67
CA CYS A 20 3.00 6.22 -14.47
C CYS A 20 2.79 5.87 -12.99
N THR A 21 1.58 5.43 -12.67
CA THR A 21 1.23 4.82 -11.39
C THR A 21 1.34 3.30 -11.49
N TYR A 22 1.54 2.60 -10.38
CA TYR A 22 1.59 1.13 -10.39
C TYR A 22 0.37 0.52 -11.12
N PRO A 23 -0.89 0.91 -10.80
CA PRO A 23 -2.06 0.37 -11.50
C PRO A 23 -2.11 0.67 -13.00
N SER A 24 -1.59 1.82 -13.44
CA SER A 24 -1.58 2.17 -14.87
C SER A 24 -0.51 1.43 -15.67
N VAL A 25 0.58 0.99 -15.03
CA VAL A 25 1.70 0.30 -15.70
C VAL A 25 1.53 -1.21 -15.69
N ILE A 26 1.16 -1.80 -14.55
CA ILE A 26 1.11 -3.26 -14.37
C ILE A 26 -0.30 -3.81 -14.18
N GLY A 27 -1.33 -2.95 -14.19
CA GLY A 27 -2.71 -3.32 -13.93
C GLY A 27 -3.05 -3.32 -12.44
N LEU A 28 -4.33 -3.17 -12.13
CA LEU A 28 -4.82 -3.03 -10.75
C LEU A 28 -4.54 -4.28 -9.90
N GLU A 29 -4.84 -5.47 -10.41
CA GLU A 29 -4.66 -6.70 -9.64
C GLU A 29 -3.19 -6.98 -9.34
N ARG A 30 -2.32 -6.91 -10.36
CA ARG A 30 -0.88 -7.08 -10.15
C ARG A 30 -0.31 -6.01 -9.22
N SER A 31 -0.84 -4.79 -9.25
CA SER A 31 -0.44 -3.74 -8.29
C SER A 31 -0.81 -4.09 -6.85
N LYS A 32 -1.96 -4.73 -6.62
CA LYS A 32 -2.34 -5.20 -5.28
C LYS A 32 -1.46 -6.35 -4.81
N GLU A 33 -1.11 -7.28 -5.71
CA GLU A 33 -0.18 -8.39 -5.44
C GLU A 33 1.20 -7.86 -5.07
N GLU A 34 1.75 -6.93 -5.86
CA GLU A 34 3.05 -6.30 -5.56
C GLU A 34 3.02 -5.54 -4.23
N ALA A 35 1.93 -4.83 -3.93
CA ALA A 35 1.77 -4.18 -2.64
C ALA A 35 1.79 -5.19 -1.49
N LEU A 36 1.08 -6.32 -1.61
CA LEU A 36 1.08 -7.38 -0.60
C LEU A 36 2.47 -8.01 -0.44
N ASN A 37 3.18 -8.25 -1.55
CA ASN A 37 4.54 -8.79 -1.55
C ASN A 37 5.52 -7.87 -0.81
N LEU A 38 5.43 -6.55 -1.08
CA LEU A 38 6.27 -5.55 -0.42
C LEU A 38 6.00 -5.48 1.09
N ILE A 39 4.74 -5.57 1.50
CA ILE A 39 4.36 -5.58 2.92
C ILE A 39 4.88 -6.84 3.62
N ASN A 40 4.75 -8.01 3.00
CA ASN A 40 5.30 -9.25 3.53
C ASN A 40 6.83 -9.18 3.67
N LYS A 41 7.52 -8.63 2.66
CA LYS A 41 8.97 -8.42 2.72
C LYS A 41 9.35 -7.48 3.86
N ALA A 42 8.64 -6.36 4.03
CA ALA A 42 8.88 -5.43 5.12
C ALA A 42 8.72 -6.13 6.49
N LYS A 43 7.66 -6.91 6.69
CA LYS A 43 7.43 -7.65 7.93
C LYS A 43 8.51 -8.69 8.21
N GLN A 44 9.03 -9.37 7.18
CA GLN A 44 10.14 -10.31 7.32
C GLN A 44 11.43 -9.61 7.74
N GLU A 45 11.78 -8.47 7.12
CA GLU A 45 12.97 -7.71 7.50
C GLU A 45 12.84 -7.13 8.92
N ILE A 46 11.65 -6.64 9.29
CA ILE A 46 11.38 -6.19 10.66
C ILE A 46 11.56 -7.33 11.66
N GLU A 47 11.04 -8.53 11.36
CA GLU A 47 11.23 -9.70 12.23
C GLU A 47 12.70 -10.08 12.38
N LYS A 48 13.45 -10.11 11.28
CA LYS A 48 14.89 -10.44 11.31
C LYS A 48 15.70 -9.44 12.15
N THR A 49 15.40 -8.15 12.05
CA THR A 49 16.19 -7.10 12.72
C THR A 49 15.74 -6.83 14.15
N PHE A 50 14.43 -6.84 14.41
CA PHE A 50 13.85 -6.39 15.69
C PHE A 50 13.13 -7.49 16.46
N GLY A 51 12.81 -8.63 15.82
CA GLY A 51 12.01 -9.71 16.40
C GLY A 51 10.72 -9.17 17.02
N GLN A 52 10.45 -9.57 18.26
CA GLN A 52 9.28 -9.15 19.02
C GLN A 52 9.19 -7.63 19.24
N LYS A 53 10.31 -6.90 19.32
CA LYS A 53 10.29 -5.43 19.47
C LYS A 53 9.73 -4.72 18.22
N GLY A 54 9.69 -5.42 17.08
CA GLY A 54 9.20 -4.91 15.81
C GLY A 54 7.68 -4.97 15.62
N GLU A 55 6.91 -5.45 16.59
CA GLU A 55 5.46 -5.65 16.44
C GLU A 55 4.70 -4.39 16.00
N VAL A 56 5.03 -3.22 16.56
CA VAL A 56 4.41 -1.94 16.16
C VAL A 56 4.68 -1.62 14.70
N LEU A 57 5.89 -1.88 14.19
CA LEU A 57 6.25 -1.65 12.79
C LEU A 57 5.54 -2.62 11.84
N LYS A 58 5.34 -3.87 12.27
CA LYS A 58 4.52 -4.83 11.52
C LYS A 58 3.06 -4.37 11.45
N ALA A 59 2.50 -3.89 12.56
CA ALA A 59 1.15 -3.35 12.59
C ALA A 59 0.98 -2.12 11.68
N ILE A 60 1.98 -1.22 11.64
CA ILE A 60 1.99 -0.10 10.69
C ILE A 60 2.02 -0.60 9.24
N SER A 61 2.79 -1.65 8.95
CA SER A 61 2.84 -2.25 7.61
C SER A 61 1.47 -2.80 7.19
N ASP A 62 0.79 -3.52 8.09
CA ASP A 62 -0.57 -4.02 7.85
C ASP A 62 -1.57 -2.86 7.67
N TYR A 63 -1.43 -1.78 8.44
CA TYR A 63 -2.26 -0.58 8.29
C TYR A 63 -2.02 0.10 6.92
N ILE A 64 -0.79 0.20 6.44
CA ILE A 64 -0.48 0.80 5.13
C ILE A 64 -1.21 0.06 4.00
N TYR A 65 -1.32 -1.26 4.08
CA TYR A 65 -2.04 -2.08 3.09
C TYR A 65 -3.57 -1.92 3.19
N THR A 66 -4.10 -1.83 4.41
CA THR A 66 -5.54 -1.89 4.67
C THR A 66 -6.25 -0.54 4.71
N ARG A 67 -5.51 0.56 4.93
CA ARG A 67 -6.05 1.93 5.07
C ARG A 67 -6.71 2.53 3.82
N ILE A 68 -6.60 1.90 2.66
CA ILE A 68 -7.17 2.39 1.39
C ILE A 68 -8.44 1.59 1.04
N LYS A 69 -9.27 1.31 2.05
CA LYS A 69 -10.66 0.90 1.86
C LYS A 69 -11.57 2.05 2.24
#